data_AF-A0A4R3U6Z1-F1
#
_entry.id   AF-A0A4R3U6Z1-F1
#
_cell.length_a   1.000
_cell.length_b   1.000
_cell.length_c   1.000
_cell.angle_alpha   90.00
_cell.angle_beta   90.00
_cell.angle_gamma   90.00
#
_symmetry.space_group_name_H-M   'P 1'
#
loop_
_entity.id
_entity.type
_entity.pdbx_description
1 polymer ?
#
loop_
_entity_poly.entity_id
_entity_poly.type
_entity_poly.pdbx_seq_one_letter_code
_entity_poly.pdbx_strand_id
1 'polypeptide(L)'
;MVITSMLRLVTSPRIFVQPTPIADAVAFVDAILAMPGVQLAPLGPEWPKLRQLCLEKQLSGNDLPDGWLAAAVDQQAEHLVSFDRDFKKLLARARFTHLTA
;
A
#
# COMPACT_ATOMS: atom_id res chain seq x y z
N MET A 1 1.12 -3.35 5.47
CA MET A 1 2.10 -2.99 4.41
C MET A 1 2.23 -1.48 4.23
N VAL A 2 1.15 -0.70 4.13
CA VAL A 2 1.21 0.77 3.89
C VAL A 2 1.97 1.53 4.99
N ILE A 3 1.58 1.38 6.26
CA ILE A 3 2.26 2.07 7.39
C ILE A 3 3.75 1.71 7.42
N THR A 4 4.08 0.42 7.35
CA THR A 4 5.48 -0.03 7.34
C THR A 4 6.27 0.56 6.18
N SER A 5 5.68 0.62 4.97
CA SER A 5 6.32 1.26 3.81
C SER A 5 6.49 2.76 3.99
N MET A 6 5.47 3.47 4.52
CA MET A 6 5.57 4.89 4.82
C MET A 6 6.70 5.18 5.82
N LEU A 7 6.71 4.47 6.96
CA LEU A 7 7.75 4.60 7.99
C LEU A 7 9.14 4.31 7.41
N ARG A 8 9.28 3.24 6.61
CA ARG A 8 10.55 2.90 5.93
C ARG A 8 11.01 4.03 5.02
N LEU A 9 10.12 4.63 4.25
CA LEU A 9 10.46 5.67 3.28
C LEU A 9 10.89 6.95 3.99
N VAL A 10 10.06 7.49 4.88
CA VAL A 10 10.29 8.82 5.49
C VAL A 10 11.45 8.85 6.49
N THR A 11 11.79 7.70 7.08
CA THR A 11 12.91 7.60 8.03
C THR A 11 14.23 7.17 7.35
N SER A 12 14.24 6.97 6.02
CA SER A 12 15.42 6.49 5.31
C SER A 12 16.38 7.63 4.88
N PRO A 13 17.64 7.63 5.35
CA PRO A 13 18.68 8.56 4.87
C PRO A 13 19.10 8.32 3.42
N ARG A 14 18.70 7.20 2.82
CA ARG A 14 18.95 6.93 1.39
C ARG A 14 17.94 7.64 0.49
N ILE A 15 16.82 8.09 1.03
CA ILE A 15 15.70 8.67 0.27
C ILE A 15 15.57 10.15 0.58
N PHE A 16 15.66 10.53 1.86
CA PHE A 16 15.56 11.92 2.30
C PHE A 16 16.90 12.43 2.82
N VAL A 17 17.27 13.65 2.41
CA VAL A 17 18.48 14.35 2.91
C VAL A 17 18.37 14.61 4.40
N GLN A 18 17.17 14.95 4.88
CA GLN A 18 16.84 15.07 6.30
C GLN A 18 15.69 14.08 6.59
N PRO A 19 16.02 12.84 7.00
CA PRO A 19 15.00 11.85 7.35
C PRO A 19 14.16 12.32 8.52
N THR A 20 12.87 11.99 8.49
CA THR A 20 11.97 12.23 9.61
C THR A 20 12.43 11.40 10.81
N PRO A 21 12.60 11.97 12.02
CA PRO A 21 12.82 11.20 13.22
C PRO A 21 11.71 10.15 13.42
N ILE A 22 12.06 8.95 13.87
CA ILE A 22 11.08 7.85 14.00
C ILE A 22 9.90 8.23 14.91
N ALA A 23 10.16 9.02 15.97
CA ALA A 23 9.12 9.50 16.88
C ALA A 23 8.07 10.36 16.15
N ASP A 24 8.50 11.29 15.30
CA ASP A 24 7.60 12.17 14.55
C ASP A 24 6.83 11.39 13.48
N ALA A 25 7.48 10.44 12.81
CA ALA A 25 6.83 9.58 11.82
C ALA A 25 5.74 8.69 12.43
N VAL A 26 5.99 8.12 13.62
CA VAL A 26 5.00 7.34 14.37
C VAL A 26 3.87 8.24 14.86
N ALA A 27 4.17 9.41 15.43
CA ALA A 27 3.16 10.37 15.86
C ALA A 27 2.23 10.80 14.72
N PHE A 28 2.76 10.95 13.50
CA PHE A 28 1.96 11.22 12.31
C PHE A 28 1.00 10.07 11.96
N VAL A 29 1.48 8.82 12.03
CA VAL A 29 0.63 7.64 11.80
C VAL A 29 -0.47 7.56 12.85
N ASP A 30 -0.14 7.76 14.12
CA ASP A 30 -1.12 7.74 15.22
C ASP A 30 -2.19 8.82 15.04
N ALA A 31 -1.79 10.03 14.60
CA ALA A 31 -2.73 11.11 14.31
C ALA A 31 -3.71 10.74 13.18
N ILE A 32 -3.25 10.07 12.11
CA ILE A 32 -4.12 9.56 11.04
C ILE A 32 -5.08 8.50 11.57
N LEU A 33 -4.59 7.55 12.35
CA LEU A 33 -5.40 6.47 12.90
C LEU A 33 -6.45 6.95 13.90
N ALA A 34 -6.23 8.12 14.53
CA ALA A 34 -7.19 8.77 15.41
C ALA A 34 -8.32 9.50 14.66
N MET A 35 -8.20 9.72 13.35
CA MET A 35 -9.24 10.43 12.59
C MET A 35 -10.51 9.59 12.44
N PRO A 36 -11.71 10.20 12.59
CA PRO A 36 -12.97 9.51 12.33
C PRO A 36 -13.02 8.94 10.91
N GLY A 37 -13.42 7.67 10.78
CA GLY A 37 -13.53 6.98 9.50
C GLY A 37 -12.24 6.34 9.00
N VAL A 38 -11.12 6.47 9.71
CA VAL A 38 -9.90 5.73 9.42
C VAL A 38 -9.89 4.42 10.21
N GLN A 39 -9.63 3.32 9.51
CA GLN A 39 -9.53 1.99 10.11
C GLN A 39 -8.35 1.23 9.52
N LEU A 40 -7.68 0.44 10.38
CA LEU A 40 -6.72 -0.53 9.91
C LEU A 40 -7.45 -1.75 9.37
N ALA A 41 -7.32 -1.97 8.07
CA ALA A 41 -7.82 -3.17 7.42
C ALA A 41 -7.18 -4.42 8.05
N PRO A 42 -7.97 -5.47 8.35
CA PRO A 42 -7.43 -6.73 8.83
C PRO A 42 -6.50 -7.35 7.78
N LEU A 43 -5.34 -7.83 8.23
CA LEU A 43 -4.42 -8.63 7.41
C LEU A 43 -4.80 -10.11 7.55
N GLY A 44 -4.68 -10.94 6.51
CA GLY A 44 -4.78 -12.39 6.71
C GLY A 44 -4.98 -13.28 5.48
N PRO A 45 -5.97 -13.06 4.61
CA PRO A 45 -6.26 -14.01 3.53
C PRO A 45 -5.75 -13.57 2.15
N GLU A 46 -4.75 -12.69 2.06
CA GLU A 46 -4.27 -12.14 0.79
C GLU A 46 -3.43 -13.14 -0.03
N TRP A 47 -2.81 -14.13 0.61
CA TRP A 47 -1.86 -15.03 -0.04
C TRP A 47 -2.42 -15.76 -1.28
N PRO A 48 -3.61 -16.39 -1.26
CA PRO A 48 -4.17 -17.02 -2.45
C PRO A 48 -4.29 -16.06 -3.64
N LYS A 49 -4.72 -14.82 -3.36
CA LYS A 49 -4.90 -13.79 -4.37
C LYS A 49 -3.56 -13.25 -4.87
N LEU A 50 -2.60 -13.01 -3.97
CA LEU A 50 -1.25 -12.62 -4.35
C LEU A 50 -0.58 -13.69 -5.20
N ARG A 51 -0.67 -14.96 -4.80
CA ARG A 51 -0.14 -16.10 -5.57
C ARG A 51 -0.70 -16.11 -6.99
N GLN A 52 -2.01 -15.92 -7.13
CA GLN A 52 -2.65 -15.81 -8.45
C GLN A 52 -2.05 -14.65 -9.26
N LEU A 53 -1.96 -13.45 -8.68
CA LEU A 53 -1.38 -12.28 -9.35
C LEU A 53 0.07 -12.52 -9.78
N CYS A 54 0.90 -13.11 -8.91
CA CYS A 54 2.29 -13.42 -9.22
C CYS A 54 2.41 -14.36 -10.42
N LEU A 55 1.61 -15.42 -10.49
CA LEU A 55 1.67 -16.39 -11.58
C LEU A 55 1.09 -15.84 -12.89
N GLU A 56 -0.01 -15.09 -12.83
CA GLU A 56 -0.67 -14.55 -14.03
C GLU A 56 0.09 -13.37 -14.63
N LYS A 57 0.65 -12.50 -13.78
CA LYS A 57 1.29 -11.25 -14.21
C LYS A 57 2.81 -11.30 -14.11
N GLN A 58 3.38 -12.45 -13.73
CA GLN A 58 4.81 -12.66 -13.56
C GLN A 58 5.44 -11.64 -12.60
N LEU A 59 4.73 -11.32 -11.51
CA LEU A 59 5.21 -10.33 -10.52
C LEU A 59 6.48 -10.84 -9.84
N SER A 60 7.48 -9.96 -9.73
CA SER A 60 8.75 -10.29 -9.09
C SER A 60 9.39 -9.05 -8.47
N GLY A 61 10.31 -9.26 -7.52
CA GLY A 61 11.10 -8.18 -6.92
C GLY A 61 10.25 -7.02 -6.41
N ASN A 62 10.46 -5.84 -7.01
CA ASN A 62 9.82 -4.58 -6.61
C ASN A 62 8.31 -4.54 -6.88
N ASP A 63 7.76 -5.46 -7.67
CA ASP A 63 6.32 -5.53 -7.94
C ASP A 63 5.53 -6.17 -6.78
N LEU A 64 6.20 -6.96 -5.93
CA LEU A 64 5.54 -7.77 -4.90
C LEU A 64 4.81 -6.96 -3.83
N PRO A 65 5.35 -5.83 -3.32
CA PRO A 65 4.63 -4.98 -2.37
C PRO A 65 3.29 -4.46 -2.93
N ASP A 66 3.28 -4.02 -4.19
CA ASP A 66 2.07 -3.52 -4.84
C ASP A 66 1.12 -4.67 -5.19
N GLY A 67 1.66 -5.82 -5.59
CA GLY A 67 0.91 -7.06 -5.72
C GLY A 67 0.19 -7.45 -4.42
N TRP A 68 0.84 -7.32 -3.27
CA TRP A 68 0.24 -7.61 -1.97
C TRP A 68 -0.88 -6.61 -1.64
N LEU A 69 -0.66 -5.32 -1.88
CA LEU A 69 -1.70 -4.30 -1.69
C LEU A 69 -2.90 -4.55 -2.60
N ALA A 70 -2.67 -4.86 -3.89
CA ALA A 70 -3.73 -5.21 -4.82
C ALA A 70 -4.48 -6.48 -4.38
N ALA A 71 -3.78 -7.49 -3.86
CA ALA A 71 -4.41 -8.68 -3.32
C ALA A 71 -5.30 -8.37 -2.11
N ALA A 72 -4.85 -7.50 -1.20
CA ALA A 72 -5.64 -7.06 -0.04
C ALA A 72 -6.93 -6.33 -0.46
N VAL A 73 -6.83 -5.43 -1.45
CA VAL A 73 -7.97 -4.68 -2.00
C VAL A 73 -8.98 -5.62 -2.63
N ASP A 74 -8.52 -6.55 -3.48
CA ASP A 74 -9.40 -7.51 -4.15
C ASP A 74 -10.06 -8.48 -3.17
N GLN A 75 -9.33 -8.94 -2.15
CA GLN A 75 -9.81 -9.89 -1.15
C GLN A 75 -10.89 -9.29 -0.25
N GLN A 76 -10.78 -8.00 0.07
CA GLN A 76 -11.76 -7.29 0.89
C GLN A 76 -12.87 -6.63 0.06
N ALA A 77 -12.80 -6.74 -1.27
CA ALA A 77 -13.67 -6.03 -2.21
C ALA A 77 -13.69 -4.51 -2.01
N GLU A 78 -12.56 -3.95 -1.55
CA GLU A 78 -12.36 -2.54 -1.30
C GLU A 78 -11.97 -1.78 -2.57
N HIS A 79 -11.86 -0.46 -2.46
CA HIS A 79 -11.44 0.43 -3.55
C HIS A 79 -10.11 1.12 -3.21
N LEU A 80 -9.11 0.96 -4.08
CA LEU A 80 -7.83 1.63 -3.94
C LEU A 80 -7.83 2.99 -4.65
N VAL A 81 -7.41 4.03 -3.94
CA VAL A 81 -7.11 5.35 -4.51
C VAL A 81 -5.61 5.60 -4.40
N SER A 82 -4.94 5.85 -5.52
CA SER A 82 -3.48 6.07 -5.53
C SER A 82 -3.04 6.98 -6.67
N PHE A 83 -1.91 7.66 -6.49
CA PHE A 83 -1.20 8.37 -7.57
C PHE A 83 -0.39 7.43 -8.46
N ASP A 84 -0.16 6.19 -8.01
CA ASP A 84 0.57 5.20 -8.77
C ASP A 84 -0.33 4.54 -9.82
N ARG A 85 0.00 4.78 -11.10
CA ARG A 85 -0.74 4.25 -12.23
C ARG A 85 -0.54 2.76 -12.45
N ASP A 86 0.51 2.15 -11.90
CA ASP A 86 0.85 0.75 -12.16
C ASP A 86 -0.17 -0.22 -11.54
N PHE A 87 -0.93 0.22 -10.53
CA PHE A 87 -2.10 -0.50 -10.02
C PHE A 87 -3.19 -0.76 -11.08
N LYS A 88 -3.23 -0.01 -12.20
CA LYS A 88 -4.13 -0.31 -13.34
C LYS A 88 -3.86 -1.69 -13.95
N LYS A 89 -2.64 -2.21 -13.79
CA LYS A 89 -2.27 -3.54 -14.26
C LYS A 89 -2.68 -4.64 -13.29
N LEU A 90 -2.87 -4.29 -12.01
CA LEU A 90 -3.11 -5.24 -10.91
C LEU A 90 -4.58 -5.35 -10.52
N LEU A 91 -5.33 -4.25 -10.59
CA LEU A 91 -6.72 -4.15 -10.14
C LEU A 91 -7.68 -3.86 -11.30
N ALA A 92 -8.92 -4.33 -11.16
CA ALA A 92 -9.99 -3.97 -12.07
C ALA A 92 -10.36 -2.49 -11.93
N ARG A 93 -10.85 -1.88 -13.01
CA ARG A 93 -11.24 -0.45 -13.06
C ARG A 93 -12.27 -0.06 -12.00
N ALA A 94 -13.14 -0.98 -11.59
CA ALA A 94 -14.14 -0.76 -10.54
C ALA A 94 -13.52 -0.63 -9.13
N ARG A 95 -12.29 -1.13 -8.91
CA ARG A 95 -11.59 -1.16 -7.62
C ARG A 95 -10.40 -0.21 -7.56
N PHE A 96 -10.20 0.64 -8.57
CA PHE A 96 -9.05 1.52 -8.62
C PHE A 96 -9.37 2.89 -9.21
N THR A 97 -9.05 3.95 -8.45
CA THR A 97 -9.02 5.33 -8.92
C THR A 97 -7.57 5.83 -8.94
N HIS A 98 -7.14 6.27 -10.12
CA HIS A 98 -5.84 6.92 -10.30
C HIS A 98 -5.99 8.43 -10.09
N LEU A 99 -5.29 8.97 -9.10
CA LEU A 99 -5.22 10.40 -8.88
C LEU A 99 -4.14 11.04 -9.78
N THR A 100 -4.43 12.24 -10.28
CA THR A 100 -3.47 13.09 -10.97
C THR A 100 -3.06 14.23 -10.04
N ALA A 101 -1.76 14.44 -9.88
CA ALA A 101 -1.20 15.56 -9.12
C ALA A 101 -1.18 16.85 -9.95
#